data_AF-A0A2N5YX88-F1
#
_entry.id   AF-A0A2N5YX88-F1
#
_cell.length_a   1.000
_cell.length_b   1.000
_cell.length_c   1.000
_cell.angle_alpha   90.00
_cell.angle_beta   90.00
_cell.angle_gamma   90.00
#
_symmetry.space_group_name_H-M   'P 1'
#
loop_
_entity.id
_entity.type
_entity.pdbx_description
1 polymer ?
#
loop_
_entity_poly.entity_id
_entity_poly.type
_entity_poly.pdbx_seq_one_letter_code
_entity_poly.pdbx_strand_id
1 'polypeptide(L)'
;MKLFKSLNKNDSIEEIQNKILFKTYFIATIIGLPILIYNIYFYNKFNESFIGYFQIVLIIPIVCILCFYKNLKYKLKVYILLIGTFSLGAYNLYVAGYAGAGIMLLITVVNFASIFLPQKHARFSLILSIITMIAFGVLYSTDVVTVKIDISSMLESGMSWSIAIFLFTLLCTIFVSSYSIIIKSLVNKIELIRNNEKELSEKNIELQNLLNKNNKQNQVLEDLLHKAEESNKLKTEFLHNL
;
A
#
# COMPACT_ATOMS: atom_id res chain seq x y z
N MET A 1 -6.67 -6.66 20.63
CA MET A 1 -6.93 -6.32 19.21
C MET A 1 -6.73 -4.80 19.01
N LYS A 2 -5.47 -4.30 18.95
CA LYS A 2 -5.12 -2.87 18.80
C LYS A 2 -4.84 -2.44 17.34
N LEU A 3 -5.13 -3.31 16.36
CA LEU A 3 -4.73 -3.14 14.94
C LEU A 3 -5.68 -2.27 14.10
N PHE A 4 -6.86 -1.91 14.63
CA PHE A 4 -7.81 -1.00 13.98
C PHE A 4 -7.65 0.46 14.44
N LYS A 5 -6.45 0.86 14.88
CA LYS A 5 -6.17 2.26 15.23
C LYS A 5 -6.28 3.11 13.95
N SER A 6 -7.06 4.18 14.00
CA SER A 6 -7.18 5.17 12.92
C SER A 6 -5.81 5.63 12.44
N LEU A 7 -5.70 5.97 11.15
CA LEU A 7 -4.46 6.48 10.55
C LEU A 7 -4.00 7.71 11.33
N ASN A 8 -2.77 7.69 11.85
CA ASN A 8 -2.20 8.86 12.51
C ASN A 8 -1.54 9.74 11.46
N LYS A 9 -1.55 11.07 11.66
CA LYS A 9 -1.00 12.05 10.71
C LYS A 9 0.51 11.85 10.47
N ASN A 10 1.19 11.23 11.44
CA ASN A 10 2.63 10.97 11.43
C ASN A 10 3.01 9.54 11.03
N ASP A 11 2.06 8.73 10.53
CA ASP A 11 2.38 7.36 10.12
C ASP A 11 3.41 7.35 8.97
N SER A 12 4.45 6.54 9.15
CA SER A 12 5.44 6.26 8.11
C SER A 12 4.82 5.46 6.95
N ILE A 13 5.44 5.52 5.77
CA ILE A 13 4.96 4.77 4.60
C ILE A 13 4.92 3.26 4.90
N GLU A 14 5.93 2.74 5.62
CA GLU A 14 6.00 1.33 6.00
C GLU A 14 4.85 0.92 6.93
N GLU A 15 4.45 1.78 7.88
CA GLU A 15 3.30 1.50 8.75
C GLU A 15 1.98 1.44 7.97
N ILE A 16 1.79 2.37 7.02
CA ILE A 16 0.62 2.37 6.13
C ILE A 16 0.60 1.09 5.30
N GLN A 17 1.72 0.73 4.68
CA GLN A 17 1.85 -0.49 3.91
C GLN A 17 1.62 -1.75 4.75
N ASN A 18 2.11 -1.79 6.00
CA ASN A 18 1.87 -2.91 6.92
C ASN A 18 0.40 -2.98 7.34
N LYS A 19 -0.30 -1.85 7.54
CA LYS A 19 -1.76 -1.83 7.78
C LYS A 19 -2.53 -2.38 6.58
N ILE A 20 -2.17 -1.95 5.36
CA ILE A 20 -2.76 -2.47 4.12
C ILE A 20 -2.51 -3.98 4.03
N LEU A 21 -1.27 -4.42 4.25
CA LEU A 21 -0.88 -5.82 4.19
C LEU A 21 -1.69 -6.68 5.17
N PHE A 22 -1.81 -6.25 6.43
CA PHE A 22 -2.61 -6.95 7.43
C PHE A 22 -4.06 -7.11 6.97
N LYS A 23 -4.66 -6.02 6.45
CA LYS A 23 -6.03 -6.03 5.98
C LYS A 23 -6.22 -6.91 4.75
N THR A 24 -5.25 -6.94 3.83
CA THR A 24 -5.22 -7.86 2.69
C THR A 24 -5.23 -9.32 3.17
N TYR A 25 -4.35 -9.70 4.11
CA TYR A 25 -4.35 -11.06 4.68
C TYR A 25 -5.67 -11.41 5.38
N PHE A 26 -6.21 -10.47 6.14
CA PHE A 26 -7.46 -10.65 6.87
C PHE A 26 -8.64 -10.89 5.92
N ILE A 27 -8.81 -10.04 4.91
CA ILE A 27 -9.86 -10.19 3.89
C ILE A 27 -9.66 -11.48 3.09
N ALA A 28 -8.42 -11.76 2.66
CA ALA A 28 -8.08 -12.99 1.95
C ALA A 28 -8.38 -14.25 2.76
N THR A 29 -8.21 -14.22 4.08
CA THR A 29 -8.51 -15.38 4.93
C THR A 29 -10.02 -15.52 5.16
N ILE A 30 -10.71 -14.44 5.50
CA ILE A 30 -12.15 -14.49 5.82
C ILE A 30 -12.98 -14.88 4.60
N ILE A 31 -12.68 -14.32 3.43
CA ILE A 31 -13.44 -14.60 2.20
C ILE A 31 -12.83 -15.79 1.46
N GLY A 32 -11.51 -15.93 1.47
CA GLY A 32 -10.82 -17.01 0.73
C GLY A 32 -11.03 -18.39 1.32
N LEU A 33 -11.15 -18.55 2.65
CA LEU A 33 -11.41 -19.87 3.25
C LEU A 33 -12.76 -20.47 2.80
N PRO A 34 -13.91 -19.75 2.86
CA PRO A 34 -15.17 -20.22 2.28
C PRO A 34 -15.06 -20.58 0.80
N ILE A 35 -14.37 -19.76 0.00
CA ILE A 35 -14.14 -20.06 -1.43
C ILE A 35 -13.40 -21.38 -1.59
N LEU A 36 -12.40 -21.65 -0.74
CA LEU A 36 -11.60 -22.86 -0.80
C LEU A 36 -12.40 -24.10 -0.42
N ILE A 37 -13.19 -24.03 0.66
CA ILE A 37 -14.12 -25.11 1.05
C ILE A 37 -15.08 -25.43 -0.09
N TYR A 38 -15.61 -24.39 -0.72
CA TYR A 38 -16.53 -24.52 -1.84
C TYR A 38 -15.84 -25.09 -3.09
N ASN A 39 -14.59 -24.71 -3.37
CA ASN A 39 -13.77 -25.29 -4.43
C ASN A 39 -13.48 -26.78 -4.20
N ILE A 40 -13.17 -27.20 -2.98
CA ILE A 40 -12.95 -28.63 -2.67
C ILE A 40 -14.22 -29.42 -2.96
N TYR A 41 -15.37 -28.93 -2.51
CA TYR A 41 -16.66 -29.55 -2.82
C TYR A 41 -16.92 -29.63 -4.33
N PHE A 42 -16.57 -28.57 -5.07
CA PHE A 42 -16.65 -28.55 -6.53
C PHE A 42 -15.78 -29.64 -7.16
N TYR A 43 -14.48 -29.67 -6.85
CA TYR A 43 -13.53 -30.63 -7.44
C TYR A 43 -13.85 -32.08 -7.09
N ASN A 44 -14.33 -32.35 -5.87
CA ASN A 44 -14.77 -33.68 -5.48
C ASN A 44 -15.95 -34.19 -6.34
N LYS A 45 -16.87 -33.29 -6.74
CA LYS A 45 -18.00 -33.64 -7.63
C LYS A 45 -17.54 -34.06 -9.03
N PHE A 46 -16.39 -33.57 -9.49
CA PHE A 46 -15.80 -33.91 -10.79
C PHE A 46 -14.72 -35.00 -10.70
N ASN A 47 -14.62 -35.72 -9.57
CA ASN A 47 -13.61 -36.75 -9.31
C ASN A 47 -12.14 -36.27 -9.34
N GLU A 48 -11.90 -34.96 -9.33
CA GLU A 48 -10.58 -34.33 -9.38
C GLU A 48 -10.14 -33.81 -7.99
N SER A 49 -10.43 -34.60 -6.94
CA SER A 49 -10.24 -34.21 -5.54
C SER A 49 -8.80 -33.79 -5.22
N PHE A 50 -7.81 -34.37 -5.90
CA PHE A 50 -6.39 -34.03 -5.74
C PHE A 50 -6.12 -32.55 -6.02
N ILE A 51 -6.84 -31.96 -6.98
CA ILE A 51 -6.68 -30.55 -7.35
C ILE A 51 -7.12 -29.65 -6.20
N GLY A 52 -8.26 -29.96 -5.58
CA GLY A 52 -8.78 -29.23 -4.43
C GLY A 52 -7.81 -29.26 -3.24
N TYR A 53 -7.28 -30.43 -2.88
CA TYR A 53 -6.33 -30.55 -1.77
C TYR A 53 -5.02 -29.81 -2.02
N PHE A 54 -4.51 -29.82 -3.25
CA PHE A 54 -3.29 -29.08 -3.58
C PHE A 54 -3.47 -27.56 -3.41
N GLN A 55 -4.65 -27.01 -3.73
CA GLN A 55 -4.95 -25.60 -3.48
C GLN A 55 -4.91 -25.23 -1.98
N ILE A 56 -5.32 -26.15 -1.10
CA ILE A 56 -5.22 -25.95 0.35
C ILE A 56 -3.76 -25.78 0.75
N VAL A 57 -2.88 -26.67 0.28
CA VAL A 57 -1.44 -26.62 0.59
C VAL A 57 -0.84 -25.28 0.17
N LEU A 58 -1.25 -24.73 -0.98
CA LEU A 58 -0.79 -23.43 -1.45
C LEU A 58 -1.32 -22.24 -0.62
N ILE A 59 -2.51 -22.33 -0.03
CA ILE A 59 -3.07 -21.22 0.78
C ILE A 59 -2.58 -21.23 2.23
N ILE A 60 -2.21 -22.39 2.77
CA ILE A 60 -1.82 -22.55 4.19
C ILE A 60 -0.79 -21.49 4.61
N PRO A 61 0.31 -21.23 3.86
CA PRO A 61 1.27 -20.20 4.24
C PRO A 61 0.66 -18.80 4.36
N ILE A 62 -0.34 -18.46 3.54
CA ILE A 62 -1.03 -17.16 3.56
C ILE A 62 -1.86 -17.06 4.84
N VAL A 63 -2.59 -18.11 5.21
CA VAL A 63 -3.44 -18.14 6.41
C VAL A 63 -2.59 -18.15 7.69
N CYS A 64 -1.53 -18.96 7.73
CA CYS A 64 -0.63 -19.07 8.89
C CYS A 64 0.03 -17.74 9.25
N ILE A 65 0.25 -16.84 8.30
CA ILE A 65 0.81 -15.52 8.58
C ILE A 65 -0.04 -14.70 9.53
N LEU A 66 -1.36 -14.84 9.52
CA LEU A 66 -2.20 -14.09 10.48
C LEU A 66 -1.90 -14.48 11.92
N CYS A 67 -1.63 -15.76 12.18
CA CYS A 67 -1.26 -16.26 13.52
C CYS A 67 0.09 -15.69 13.98
N PHE A 68 1.06 -15.57 13.07
CA PHE A 68 2.42 -15.10 13.37
C PHE A 68 2.65 -13.64 12.97
N TYR A 69 1.59 -12.87 12.69
CA TYR A 69 1.70 -11.60 12.00
C TYR A 69 2.59 -10.59 12.73
N LYS A 70 2.54 -10.58 14.07
CA LYS A 70 3.31 -9.64 14.88
C LYS A 70 4.82 -9.95 14.91
N ASN A 71 5.18 -11.22 14.75
CA ASN A 71 6.56 -11.68 14.96
C ASN A 71 7.38 -11.72 13.67
N LEU A 72 6.72 -11.73 12.51
CA LEU A 72 7.40 -11.81 11.22
C LEU A 72 7.88 -10.43 10.74
N LYS A 73 9.04 -10.41 10.07
CA LYS A 73 9.57 -9.22 9.38
C LYS A 73 8.63 -8.84 8.22
N TYR A 74 8.45 -7.54 7.99
CA TYR A 74 7.57 -7.01 6.93
C TYR A 74 7.85 -7.64 5.56
N LYS A 75 9.12 -7.64 5.11
CA LYS A 75 9.54 -8.23 3.83
C LYS A 75 9.13 -9.69 3.67
N LEU A 76 9.27 -10.50 4.72
CA LEU A 76 8.93 -11.92 4.68
C LEU A 76 7.42 -12.12 4.46
N LYS A 77 6.58 -11.31 5.13
CA LYS A 77 5.13 -11.33 4.92
C LYS A 77 4.80 -11.02 3.46
N VAL A 78 5.36 -9.94 2.92
CA VAL A 78 5.11 -9.54 1.53
C VAL A 78 5.52 -10.65 0.54
N TYR A 79 6.70 -11.25 0.72
CA TYR A 79 7.13 -12.32 -0.18
C TYR A 79 6.25 -13.57 -0.10
N ILE A 80 5.78 -13.96 1.09
CA ILE A 80 4.88 -15.10 1.22
C ILE A 80 3.52 -14.79 0.55
N LEU A 81 3.01 -13.55 0.65
CA LEU A 81 1.82 -13.14 -0.09
C LEU A 81 2.04 -13.29 -1.60
N LEU A 82 3.14 -12.72 -2.11
CA LEU A 82 3.44 -12.71 -3.54
C LEU A 82 3.67 -14.11 -4.08
N ILE A 83 4.50 -14.92 -3.43
CA ILE A 83 4.79 -16.30 -3.84
C ILE A 83 3.52 -17.14 -3.75
N GLY A 84 2.75 -17.04 -2.66
CA GLY A 84 1.52 -17.81 -2.51
C GLY A 84 0.48 -17.45 -3.57
N THR A 85 0.23 -16.16 -3.82
CA THR A 85 -0.70 -15.72 -4.87
C THR A 85 -0.19 -16.08 -6.27
N PHE A 86 1.13 -15.99 -6.52
CA PHE A 86 1.73 -16.38 -7.80
C PHE A 86 1.61 -17.88 -8.04
N SER A 87 1.95 -18.71 -7.06
CA SER A 87 1.81 -20.16 -7.14
C SER A 87 0.36 -20.58 -7.34
N LEU A 88 -0.59 -19.91 -6.67
CA LEU A 88 -2.03 -20.13 -6.92
C LEU A 88 -2.43 -19.74 -8.35
N GLY A 89 -1.92 -18.62 -8.87
CA GLY A 89 -2.18 -18.17 -10.24
C GLY A 89 -1.64 -19.14 -11.28
N ALA A 90 -0.36 -19.51 -11.17
CA ALA A 90 0.28 -20.49 -12.04
C ALA A 90 -0.39 -21.87 -11.96
N TYR A 91 -0.77 -22.29 -10.76
CA TYR A 91 -1.51 -23.54 -10.57
C TYR A 91 -2.89 -23.51 -11.24
N ASN A 92 -3.62 -22.40 -11.12
CA ASN A 92 -4.90 -22.25 -11.82
C ASN A 92 -4.73 -22.23 -13.34
N LEU A 93 -3.66 -21.63 -13.87
CA LEU A 93 -3.33 -21.73 -15.29
C LEU A 93 -3.04 -23.17 -15.71
N TYR A 94 -2.33 -23.95 -14.90
CA TYR A 94 -2.05 -25.37 -15.19
C TYR A 94 -3.31 -26.25 -15.20
N VAL A 95 -4.29 -25.94 -14.34
CA VAL A 95 -5.49 -26.75 -14.17
C VAL A 95 -6.55 -26.40 -15.23
N ALA A 96 -6.81 -25.12 -15.43
CA ALA A 96 -7.95 -24.62 -16.20
C ALA A 96 -7.54 -23.73 -17.39
N GLY A 97 -6.24 -23.62 -17.70
CA GLY A 97 -5.75 -22.75 -18.75
C GLY A 97 -6.16 -21.30 -18.56
N TYR A 98 -6.52 -20.63 -19.65
CA TYR A 98 -6.99 -19.25 -19.65
C TYR A 98 -8.44 -19.08 -19.12
N ALA A 99 -9.22 -20.17 -19.06
CA ALA A 99 -10.62 -20.14 -18.61
C ALA A 99 -10.73 -20.03 -17.08
N GLY A 100 -9.67 -20.38 -16.35
CA GLY A 100 -9.61 -20.25 -14.90
C GLY A 100 -9.25 -18.85 -14.40
N ALA A 101 -9.10 -18.73 -13.08
CA ALA A 101 -8.75 -17.48 -12.43
C ALA A 101 -7.25 -17.13 -12.46
N GLY A 102 -6.43 -17.93 -13.15
CA GLY A 102 -4.97 -17.80 -13.12
C GLY A 102 -4.47 -16.42 -13.53
N ILE A 103 -5.03 -15.86 -14.61
CA ILE A 103 -4.68 -14.53 -15.12
C ILE A 103 -4.99 -13.43 -14.09
N MET A 104 -6.19 -13.48 -13.49
CA MET A 104 -6.59 -12.49 -12.46
C MET A 104 -5.67 -12.53 -11.24
N LEU A 105 -5.25 -13.73 -10.83
CA LEU A 105 -4.29 -13.90 -9.73
C LEU A 105 -2.90 -13.38 -10.09
N LEU A 106 -2.40 -13.63 -11.30
CA LEU A 106 -1.12 -13.08 -11.76
C LEU A 106 -1.11 -11.55 -11.83
N ILE A 107 -2.21 -10.95 -12.29
CA ILE A 107 -2.39 -9.48 -12.23
C ILE A 107 -2.40 -8.99 -10.78
N THR A 108 -3.02 -9.74 -9.88
CA THR A 108 -3.04 -9.42 -8.45
C THR A 108 -1.64 -9.44 -7.84
N VAL A 109 -0.77 -10.38 -8.23
CA VAL A 109 0.64 -10.40 -7.80
C VAL A 109 1.35 -9.11 -8.21
N VAL A 110 1.15 -8.62 -9.44
CA VAL A 110 1.77 -7.37 -9.92
C VAL A 110 1.28 -6.18 -9.10
N ASN A 111 -0.02 -6.13 -8.78
CA ASN A 111 -0.60 -5.08 -7.94
C ASN A 111 -0.08 -5.14 -6.50
N PHE A 112 0.04 -6.32 -5.91
CA PHE A 112 0.65 -6.45 -4.59
C PHE A 112 2.12 -6.03 -4.59
N ALA A 113 2.87 -6.40 -5.63
CA ALA A 113 4.26 -5.99 -5.76
C ALA A 113 4.40 -4.47 -5.92
N SER A 114 3.48 -3.80 -6.63
CA SER A 114 3.49 -2.33 -6.77
C SER A 114 3.12 -1.59 -5.48
N ILE A 115 2.23 -2.16 -4.68
CA ILE A 115 1.80 -1.55 -3.41
C ILE A 115 2.85 -1.75 -2.30
N PHE A 116 3.43 -2.95 -2.20
CA PHE A 116 4.22 -3.36 -1.03
C PHE A 116 5.74 -3.33 -1.24
N LEU A 117 6.22 -3.31 -2.49
CA LEU A 117 7.66 -3.35 -2.79
C LEU A 117 8.09 -2.13 -3.63
N PRO A 118 9.39 -1.81 -3.65
CA PRO A 118 9.93 -0.82 -4.58
C PRO A 118 9.63 -1.20 -6.04
N GLN A 119 9.41 -0.19 -6.89
CA GLN A 119 8.99 -0.33 -8.29
C GLN A 119 9.76 -1.36 -9.13
N LYS A 120 11.05 -1.61 -8.82
CA LYS A 120 11.85 -2.65 -9.48
C LYS A 120 11.24 -4.06 -9.35
N HIS A 121 10.65 -4.38 -8.19
CA HIS A 121 10.04 -5.69 -7.95
C HIS A 121 8.68 -5.83 -8.64
N ALA A 122 7.92 -4.73 -8.77
CA ALA A 122 6.68 -4.72 -9.53
C ALA A 122 6.93 -5.00 -11.02
N ARG A 123 7.96 -4.36 -11.60
CA ARG A 123 8.40 -4.64 -12.98
C ARG A 123 8.86 -6.08 -13.16
N PHE A 124 9.65 -6.60 -12.22
CA PHE A 124 10.06 -8.00 -12.24
C PHE A 124 8.86 -8.95 -12.18
N SER A 125 7.89 -8.70 -11.29
CA SER A 125 6.68 -9.51 -11.15
C SER A 125 5.82 -9.46 -12.41
N LEU A 126 5.73 -8.31 -13.08
CA LEU A 126 5.05 -8.16 -14.36
C LEU A 126 5.69 -9.03 -15.45
N ILE A 127 7.01 -8.93 -15.62
CA ILE A 127 7.76 -9.73 -16.59
C ILE A 127 7.58 -11.22 -16.29
N LEU A 128 7.70 -11.62 -15.03
CA LEU A 128 7.54 -13.01 -14.61
C LEU A 128 6.12 -13.54 -14.89
N SER A 129 5.08 -12.76 -14.62
CA SER A 129 3.69 -13.11 -14.95
C SER A 129 3.48 -13.26 -16.46
N ILE A 130 4.04 -12.35 -17.27
CA ILE A 130 3.97 -12.44 -18.74
C ILE A 130 4.67 -13.70 -19.24
N ILE A 131 5.90 -13.97 -18.77
CA ILE A 131 6.66 -15.18 -19.14
C ILE A 131 5.87 -16.44 -18.77
N THR A 132 5.25 -16.45 -17.59
CA THR A 132 4.43 -17.59 -17.13
C THR A 132 3.23 -17.79 -18.05
N MET A 133 2.53 -16.72 -18.43
CA MET A 133 1.41 -16.80 -19.38
C MET A 133 1.86 -17.30 -20.76
N ILE A 134 2.98 -16.80 -21.28
CA ILE A 134 3.53 -17.26 -22.56
C ILE A 134 3.91 -18.75 -22.47
N ALA A 135 4.58 -19.16 -21.39
CA ALA A 135 4.99 -20.55 -21.18
C ALA A 135 3.77 -21.49 -21.17
N PHE A 136 2.72 -21.18 -20.39
CA PHE A 136 1.49 -21.97 -20.42
C PHE A 136 0.79 -21.90 -21.77
N GLY A 137 0.75 -20.75 -22.44
CA GLY A 137 0.19 -20.61 -23.79
C GLY A 137 0.86 -21.56 -24.79
N VAL A 138 2.19 -21.63 -24.77
CA VAL A 138 2.96 -22.56 -25.62
C VAL A 138 2.70 -24.02 -25.23
N LEU A 139 2.68 -24.33 -23.93
CA LEU A 139 2.42 -25.70 -23.44
C LEU A 139 1.03 -26.22 -23.85
N TYR A 140 0.01 -25.36 -23.83
CA TYR A 140 -1.33 -25.70 -24.31
C TYR A 140 -1.42 -25.74 -25.83
N SER A 141 -0.76 -24.84 -26.57
CA SER A 141 -0.81 -24.83 -28.03
C SER A 141 -0.07 -26.01 -28.69
N THR A 142 0.81 -26.67 -27.93
CA THR A 142 1.59 -27.83 -28.39
C THR A 142 1.05 -29.14 -27.83
N ASP A 143 -0.10 -29.13 -27.16
CA ASP A 143 -0.73 -30.28 -26.49
C ASP A 143 0.16 -31.00 -25.47
N VAL A 144 1.24 -30.36 -25.01
CA VAL A 144 2.10 -30.88 -23.93
C VAL A 144 1.34 -30.94 -22.61
N VAL A 145 0.44 -29.97 -22.40
CA VAL A 145 -0.49 -29.93 -21.27
C VAL A 145 -1.90 -29.83 -21.81
N THR A 146 -2.79 -30.70 -21.35
CA THR A 146 -4.23 -30.65 -21.65
C THR A 146 -5.01 -30.12 -20.46
N VAL A 147 -6.15 -29.49 -20.74
CA VAL A 147 -7.03 -28.97 -19.68
C VAL A 147 -7.65 -30.15 -18.95
N LYS A 148 -7.52 -30.19 -17.62
CA LYS A 148 -7.99 -31.32 -16.80
C LYS A 148 -9.49 -31.25 -16.49
N ILE A 149 -10.11 -30.10 -16.72
CA ILE A 149 -11.51 -29.84 -16.43
C ILE A 149 -12.28 -29.69 -17.74
N ASP A 150 -13.44 -30.33 -17.84
CA ASP A 150 -14.38 -30.05 -18.93
C ASP A 150 -14.93 -28.61 -18.81
N ILE A 151 -14.43 -27.74 -19.69
CA ILE A 151 -14.78 -26.31 -19.72
C ILE A 151 -16.27 -26.13 -20.00
N SER A 152 -16.87 -26.97 -20.85
CA SER A 152 -18.29 -26.85 -21.22
C SER A 152 -19.18 -27.09 -20.00
N SER A 153 -18.94 -28.20 -19.29
CA SER A 153 -19.64 -28.51 -18.03
C SER A 153 -19.40 -27.45 -16.95
N MET A 154 -18.21 -26.84 -16.91
CA MET A 154 -17.90 -25.78 -15.97
C MET A 154 -18.72 -24.50 -16.24
N LEU A 155 -18.88 -24.11 -17.51
CA LEU A 155 -19.63 -22.91 -17.92
C LEU A 155 -21.13 -23.00 -17.65
N GLU A 156 -21.71 -24.20 -17.78
CA GLU A 156 -23.14 -24.45 -17.50
C GLU A 156 -23.44 -24.55 -16.00
N SER A 157 -22.43 -24.86 -15.18
CA SER A 157 -22.59 -25.04 -13.74
C SER A 157 -22.70 -23.69 -13.01
N GLY A 158 -23.86 -23.41 -12.41
CA GLY A 158 -24.06 -22.24 -11.54
C GLY A 158 -23.11 -22.18 -10.34
N MET A 159 -22.54 -23.33 -9.94
CA MET A 159 -21.52 -23.40 -8.90
C MET A 159 -20.21 -22.72 -9.32
N SER A 160 -19.78 -22.91 -10.57
CA SER A 160 -18.58 -22.27 -11.13
C SER A 160 -18.72 -20.76 -11.17
N TRP A 161 -19.89 -20.26 -11.58
CA TRP A 161 -20.21 -18.83 -11.57
C TRP A 161 -20.18 -18.24 -10.16
N SER A 162 -20.71 -18.97 -9.18
CA SER A 162 -20.64 -18.55 -7.78
C SER A 162 -19.19 -18.39 -7.31
N ILE A 163 -18.32 -19.36 -7.60
CA ILE A 163 -16.87 -19.29 -7.29
C ILE A 163 -16.23 -18.07 -7.95
N ALA A 164 -16.49 -17.85 -9.24
CA ALA A 164 -15.94 -16.73 -9.98
C ALA A 164 -16.39 -15.38 -9.39
N ILE A 165 -17.66 -15.24 -9.03
CA ILE A 165 -18.21 -14.03 -8.39
C ILE A 165 -17.58 -13.79 -7.02
N PHE A 166 -17.44 -14.83 -6.18
CA PHE A 166 -16.83 -14.69 -4.87
C PHE A 166 -15.35 -14.32 -4.98
N LEU A 167 -14.62 -14.94 -5.90
CA LEU A 167 -13.21 -14.63 -6.14
C LEU A 167 -13.03 -13.21 -6.68
N PHE A 168 -13.86 -12.80 -7.63
CA PHE A 168 -13.87 -11.43 -8.13
C PHE A 168 -14.15 -10.43 -7.00
N THR A 169 -15.17 -10.71 -6.18
CA THR A 169 -15.52 -9.89 -5.00
C THR A 169 -14.38 -9.81 -4.00
N LEU A 170 -13.68 -10.92 -3.75
CA LEU A 170 -12.48 -10.96 -2.90
C LEU A 170 -11.41 -9.98 -3.43
N LEU A 171 -11.05 -10.09 -4.71
CA LEU A 171 -10.01 -9.26 -5.32
C LEU A 171 -10.40 -7.78 -5.31
N CYS A 172 -11.64 -7.46 -5.72
CA CYS A 172 -12.16 -6.09 -5.69
C CYS A 172 -12.15 -5.51 -4.26
N THR A 173 -12.57 -6.28 -3.26
CA THR A 173 -12.59 -5.83 -1.87
C THR A 173 -11.18 -5.53 -1.36
N ILE A 174 -10.21 -6.38 -1.69
CA ILE A 174 -8.79 -6.15 -1.36
C ILE A 174 -8.30 -4.86 -2.03
N PHE A 175 -8.54 -4.68 -3.32
CA PHE A 175 -8.07 -3.49 -4.05
C PHE A 175 -8.73 -2.21 -3.55
N VAL A 176 -10.05 -2.16 -3.46
CA VAL A 176 -10.79 -1.00 -2.95
C VAL A 176 -10.32 -0.64 -1.54
N SER A 177 -10.16 -1.65 -0.68
CA SER A 177 -9.65 -1.43 0.67
C SER A 177 -8.22 -0.87 0.69
N SER A 178 -7.34 -1.40 -0.17
CA SER A 178 -5.94 -0.96 -0.26
C SER A 178 -5.85 0.47 -0.76
N TYR A 179 -6.53 0.79 -1.87
CA TYR A 179 -6.55 2.13 -2.44
C TYR A 179 -7.22 3.14 -1.51
N SER A 180 -8.29 2.77 -0.80
CA SER A 180 -8.95 3.66 0.17
C SER A 180 -7.98 4.07 1.29
N ILE A 181 -7.15 3.16 1.79
CA ILE A 181 -6.14 3.48 2.81
C ILE A 181 -5.07 4.42 2.24
N ILE A 182 -4.59 4.16 1.02
CA ILE A 182 -3.60 5.01 0.34
C ILE A 182 -4.14 6.43 0.15
N ILE A 183 -5.35 6.56 -0.40
CA ILE A 183 -6.00 7.85 -0.65
C ILE A 183 -6.17 8.63 0.66
N LYS A 184 -6.71 7.99 1.71
CA LYS A 184 -6.86 8.65 3.03
C LYS A 184 -5.52 9.10 3.60
N SER A 185 -4.48 8.28 3.46
CA SER A 185 -3.14 8.67 3.90
C SER A 185 -2.58 9.84 3.11
N LEU A 186 -2.81 9.91 1.80
CA LEU A 186 -2.34 11.02 0.97
C LEU A 186 -3.05 12.31 1.33
N VAL A 187 -4.38 12.28 1.49
CA VAL A 187 -5.18 13.43 1.94
C VAL A 187 -4.68 13.96 3.28
N ASN A 188 -4.50 13.07 4.27
CA ASN A 188 -4.00 13.46 5.60
C ASN A 188 -2.61 14.10 5.56
N LYS A 189 -1.72 13.62 4.68
CA LYS A 189 -0.36 14.19 4.50
C LYS A 189 -0.42 15.55 3.80
N ILE A 190 -1.29 15.73 2.81
CA ILE A 190 -1.49 17.03 2.15
C ILE A 190 -2.03 18.06 3.16
N GLU A 191 -2.99 17.68 4.00
CA GLU A 191 -3.49 18.54 5.07
C GLU A 191 -2.44 18.83 6.15
N LEU A 192 -1.51 17.90 6.42
CA LEU A 192 -0.37 18.17 7.31
C LEU A 192 0.53 19.25 6.72
N ILE A 193 0.91 19.08 5.47
CA ILE A 193 1.79 20.02 4.77
C ILE A 193 1.17 21.41 4.73
N ARG A 194 -0.11 21.53 4.36
CA ARG A 194 -0.82 22.81 4.35
C ARG A 194 -0.86 23.49 5.71
N ASN A 195 -1.10 22.74 6.78
CA ASN A 195 -1.10 23.31 8.13
C ASN A 195 0.29 23.78 8.53
N ASN A 196 1.33 23.01 8.21
CA ASN A 196 2.72 23.39 8.49
C ASN A 196 3.15 24.62 7.68
N GLU A 197 2.72 24.74 6.42
CA GLU A 197 2.97 25.94 5.59
C GLU A 197 2.28 27.17 6.18
N LYS A 198 1.05 27.01 6.67
CA LYS A 198 0.32 28.10 7.33
C LYS A 198 1.03 28.55 8.61
N GLU A 199 1.42 27.62 9.47
CA GLU A 199 2.16 27.91 10.69
C GLU A 199 3.52 28.57 10.40
N LEU A 200 4.24 28.08 9.39
CA LEU A 200 5.51 28.66 8.97
C LEU A 200 5.33 30.09 8.44
N SER A 201 4.25 30.35 7.70
CA SER A 201 3.90 31.69 7.22
C SER A 201 3.57 32.64 8.38
N GLU A 202 2.75 32.21 9.34
CA GLU A 202 2.41 32.97 10.55
C GLU A 202 3.67 33.31 11.36
N LYS A 203 4.56 32.34 11.54
CA LYS A 203 5.85 32.54 12.24
C LYS A 203 6.79 33.47 11.50
N ASN A 204 6.82 33.42 10.17
CA ASN A 204 7.62 34.35 9.37
C ASN A 204 7.10 35.79 9.51
N ILE A 205 5.78 35.99 9.47
CA ILE A 205 5.14 37.30 9.73
C ILE A 205 5.48 37.80 11.14
N GLU A 206 5.38 36.94 12.15
CA GLU A 206 5.75 37.27 13.54
C GLU A 206 7.21 37.71 13.65
N LEU A 207 8.13 36.97 13.04
CA LEU A 207 9.57 37.30 13.03
C LEU A 207 9.86 38.60 12.29
N GLN A 208 9.23 38.85 11.14
CA GLN A 208 9.37 40.12 10.43
C GLN A 208 8.88 41.30 11.28
N ASN A 209 7.78 41.14 12.00
CA ASN A 209 7.26 42.17 12.90
C ASN A 209 8.24 42.45 14.06
N LEU A 210 8.84 41.40 14.64
CA LEU A 210 9.86 41.55 15.69
C LEU A 210 11.13 42.24 15.17
N LEU A 211 11.61 41.89 13.98
CA LEU A 211 12.75 42.55 13.35
C LEU A 211 12.45 44.04 13.09
N ASN A 212 11.27 44.35 12.54
CA ASN A 212 10.86 45.73 12.32
C ASN A 212 10.75 46.52 13.62
N LYS A 213 10.27 45.91 14.71
CA LYS A 213 10.21 46.54 16.03
C LYS A 213 11.61 46.80 16.59
N ASN A 214 12.51 45.83 16.50
CA ASN A 214 13.88 45.95 16.98
C ASN A 214 14.66 47.02 16.19
N ASN A 215 14.51 47.04 14.86
CA ASN A 215 15.11 48.08 14.00
C ASN A 215 14.64 49.49 14.38
N LYS A 216 13.33 49.67 14.66
CA LYS A 216 12.81 50.95 15.15
C LYS A 216 13.38 51.35 16.51
N GLN A 217 13.55 50.40 17.44
CA GLN A 217 14.16 50.67 18.74
C GLN A 217 15.62 51.08 18.61
N ASN A 218 16.39 50.41 17.74
CA ASN A 218 17.77 50.76 17.46
C ASN A 218 17.90 52.16 16.84
N GLN A 219 17.03 52.52 15.89
CA GLN A 219 16.99 53.88 15.32
C GLN A 219 16.72 54.94 16.39
N VAL A 220 15.76 54.71 17.30
CA VAL A 220 15.48 55.64 18.40
C VAL A 220 16.69 55.76 19.34
N LEU A 221 17.40 54.67 19.62
CA LEU A 221 18.62 54.70 20.44
C LEU A 221 19.74 55.49 19.76
N GLU A 222 19.95 55.31 18.45
CA GLU A 222 20.93 56.07 17.67
C GLU A 222 20.59 57.57 17.68
N ASP A 223 19.32 57.95 17.49
CA ASP A 223 18.86 59.34 17.55
C ASP A 223 19.10 59.97 18.95
N LEU A 224 18.87 59.20 20.02
CA LEU A 224 19.11 59.66 21.40
C LEU A 224 20.60 59.83 21.68
N LEU A 225 21.45 58.93 21.18
CA LEU A 225 22.91 59.06 21.28
C LEU A 225 23.39 60.32 20.57
N HIS A 226 22.95 60.56 19.34
CA HIS A 226 23.30 61.76 18.57
C HIS A 226 22.89 63.05 19.31
N LYS A 227 21.67 63.12 19.86
CA LYS A 227 21.20 64.27 20.65
C LYS A 227 22.02 64.47 21.94
N ALA A 228 22.41 63.40 22.60
CA ALA A 228 23.25 63.47 23.79
C ALA A 228 24.66 63.98 23.46
N GLU A 229 25.23 63.55 22.34
CA GLU A 229 26.51 64.05 21.83
C GLU A 229 26.45 65.54 21.48
N GLU A 230 25.42 65.99 20.77
CA GLU A 230 25.19 67.41 20.47
C GLU A 230 25.05 68.25 21.75
N SER A 231 24.28 67.77 22.72
CA SER A 231 24.09 68.44 24.01
C SER A 231 25.41 68.56 24.79
N ASN A 232 26.22 67.50 24.80
CA ASN A 232 27.55 67.54 25.41
C ASN A 232 28.47 68.53 24.71
N LYS A 233 28.47 68.56 23.37
CA LYS A 233 29.26 69.49 22.57
C LYS A 233 28.91 70.94 22.88
N LEU A 234 27.62 71.28 22.90
CA LEU A 234 27.14 72.62 23.27
C LEU A 234 27.56 73.00 24.69
N LYS A 235 27.52 72.06 25.64
CA LYS A 235 27.96 72.29 27.02
C LYS A 235 29.46 72.58 27.09
N THR A 236 30.29 71.85 26.35
CA THR A 236 31.73 72.13 26.26
C THR A 236 32.02 73.48 25.59
N GLU A 237 31.31 73.84 24.53
CA GLU A 237 31.43 75.15 23.87
C GLU A 237 31.01 76.31 24.81
N PHE A 238 29.94 76.13 25.58
CA PHE A 238 29.49 77.10 26.57
C PHE A 238 30.53 77.30 27.69
N LEU A 239 31.10 76.20 28.21
CA LEU A 239 32.13 76.25 29.25
C LEU A 239 33.44 76.91 28.76
N HIS A 240 33.77 76.81 27.48
CA HIS A 240 34.95 77.46 26.91
C HIS A 240 34.78 78.98 26.69
N ASN A 241 33.55 79.49 26.64
CA ASN A 241 33.24 80.90 26.42
C ASN A 241 32.97 81.69 27.72
N LEU A 242 33.05 81.04 28.89
CA LEU A 242 33.00 81.66 30.22
C LEU A 242 34.42 81.95 30.73
#